data_AF-A0AAU7DPN6-F1
#
_entry.id   AF-A0AAU7DPN6-F1
#
_cell.length_a   1.000
_cell.length_b   1.000
_cell.length_c   1.000
_cell.angle_alpha   90.00
_cell.angle_beta   90.00
_cell.angle_gamma   90.00
#
_symmetry.space_group_name_H-M   'P 1'
#
loop_
_entity.id
_entity.type
_entity.pdbx_description
1 polymer ?
#
loop_
_entity_poly.entity_id
_entity_poly.type
_entity_poly.pdbx_seq_one_letter_code
_entity_poly.pdbx_strand_id
1 'polypeptide(L)'
;MRKEIIILALGGLALLTGCNMGDKAATAPATPKWKGARYHIAFDTKLTKPNPAGVTIPTVTYVANPKEEFETRATLVIRFDTSGVEKDRPVANKMIMAPVDIHGGEGALPAEYMDIANKDLSKFLGAYCMKGKVKLNVALARSSLSNSANDAEVDVKRLSDWLPIEVDFKNPHPNCKPAKQG
;
A
#
# COMPACT_ATOMS: atom_id res chain seq x y z
N MET A 1 5.04 75.40 18.11
CA MET A 1 4.37 74.81 19.29
C MET A 1 4.38 73.29 19.08
N ARG A 2 5.41 72.55 19.48
CA ARG A 2 5.63 71.87 20.78
C ARG A 2 4.41 71.12 21.34
N LYS A 3 4.47 69.78 21.28
CA LYS A 3 4.18 68.75 22.31
C LYS A 3 4.11 67.39 21.57
N GLU A 4 5.06 66.45 21.69
CA GLU A 4 5.28 65.51 22.82
C GLU A 4 3.95 64.79 23.17
N ILE A 5 3.78 63.46 23.20
CA ILE A 5 4.42 62.46 24.07
C ILE A 5 4.05 61.02 23.58
N ILE A 6 4.96 60.10 23.88
CA ILE A 6 5.09 58.65 23.64
C ILE A 6 4.10 57.80 24.50
N ILE A 7 3.91 56.50 24.20
CA ILE A 7 4.00 55.33 25.13
C ILE A 7 2.97 54.21 24.87
N LEU A 8 3.53 53.00 24.68
CA LEU A 8 2.93 51.66 24.81
C LEU A 8 2.12 51.46 26.11
N ALA A 9 1.00 50.72 26.06
CA ALA A 9 0.55 49.96 27.22
C ALA A 9 -0.20 48.67 26.84
N LEU A 10 0.25 47.56 27.44
CA LEU A 10 -0.31 46.21 27.42
C LEU A 10 -1.58 46.06 28.28
N GLY A 11 -2.38 45.04 27.97
CA GLY A 11 -3.38 44.42 28.84
C GLY A 11 -4.74 44.33 28.14
N GLY A 12 -5.40 43.19 27.95
CA GLY A 12 -5.24 41.85 28.48
C GLY A 12 -6.63 41.21 28.50
N LEU A 13 -6.83 40.18 27.66
CA LEU A 13 -7.76 39.05 27.77
C LEU A 13 -9.27 39.30 28.04
N ALA A 14 -10.10 39.00 27.04
CA ALA A 14 -11.45 38.46 27.26
C ALA A 14 -11.63 37.20 26.40
N LEU A 15 -11.84 36.08 27.10
CA LEU A 15 -12.03 34.73 26.57
C LEU A 15 -13.33 34.63 25.75
N LEU A 16 -13.20 34.27 24.46
CA LEU A 16 -14.25 33.56 23.74
C LEU A 16 -13.78 32.12 23.55
N THR A 17 -14.07 31.29 24.55
CA THR A 17 -14.01 29.84 24.45
C THR A 17 -15.17 29.37 23.59
N GLY A 18 -14.89 28.86 22.38
CA GLY A 18 -15.86 28.09 21.60
C GLY A 18 -15.73 28.19 20.10
N CYS A 19 -14.75 27.50 19.49
CA CYS A 19 -14.98 26.43 18.51
C CYS A 19 -13.62 25.86 18.10
N ASN A 20 -13.25 24.76 18.74
CA ASN A 20 -12.03 24.04 18.46
C ASN A 20 -12.29 23.09 17.29
N MET A 21 -12.17 23.58 16.06
CA MET A 21 -12.01 22.77 14.84
C MET A 21 -10.99 23.47 13.93
N GLY A 22 -9.77 23.61 14.45
CA GLY A 22 -8.61 23.90 13.62
C GLY A 22 -8.19 22.60 12.96
N ASP A 23 -8.74 22.33 11.78
CA ASP A 23 -8.28 21.28 10.88
C ASP A 23 -6.75 21.38 10.75
N LYS A 24 -6.03 20.46 11.38
CA LYS A 24 -4.67 20.14 10.97
C LYS A 24 -4.79 19.37 9.66
N ALA A 25 -5.10 20.08 8.58
CA ALA A 25 -4.76 19.64 7.24
C ALA A 25 -3.26 19.33 7.29
N ALA A 26 -2.90 18.06 7.09
CA ALA A 26 -1.53 17.59 7.13
C ALA A 26 -0.70 18.43 6.14
N THR A 27 -0.01 19.44 6.66
CA THR A 27 0.68 20.43 5.83
C THR A 27 1.88 19.73 5.25
N ALA A 28 1.86 19.51 3.94
CA ALA A 28 2.90 18.76 3.29
C ALA A 28 4.25 19.50 3.38
N PRO A 29 5.38 18.80 3.63
CA PRO A 29 6.69 19.43 3.76
C PRO A 29 7.10 20.18 2.48
N ALA A 30 7.73 21.35 2.64
CA ALA A 30 8.09 22.27 1.54
C ALA A 30 9.02 21.64 0.47
N THR A 31 9.72 20.56 0.80
CA THR A 31 10.46 19.74 -0.17
C THR A 31 9.97 18.29 -0.09
N PRO A 32 9.47 17.72 -1.20
CA PRO A 32 9.07 16.32 -1.25
C PRO A 32 10.24 15.38 -0.97
N LYS A 33 10.03 14.37 -0.10
CA LYS A 33 10.94 13.22 0.01
C LYS A 33 10.96 12.38 -1.28
N TRP A 34 9.86 12.41 -2.04
CA TRP A 34 9.70 11.70 -3.30
C TRP A 34 9.15 12.64 -4.38
N LYS A 35 9.71 12.59 -5.60
CA LYS A 35 9.36 13.49 -6.72
C LYS A 35 8.80 12.78 -7.96
N GLY A 36 8.42 11.50 -7.86
CA GLY A 36 7.89 10.68 -8.96
C GLY A 36 6.37 10.51 -8.92
N ALA A 37 5.91 9.25 -9.06
CA ALA A 37 4.49 8.88 -8.96
C ALA A 37 3.82 9.39 -7.67
N ARG A 38 2.48 9.35 -7.61
CA ARG A 38 1.73 9.89 -6.46
C ARG A 38 2.17 9.26 -5.13
N TYR A 39 2.55 7.98 -5.15
CA TYR A 39 3.20 7.30 -4.04
C TYR A 39 4.46 6.58 -4.51
N HIS A 40 5.50 6.60 -3.68
CA HIS A 40 6.60 5.65 -3.73
C HIS A 40 6.34 4.57 -2.69
N ILE A 41 6.58 3.31 -3.03
CA ILE A 41 6.48 2.20 -2.09
C ILE A 41 7.82 1.46 -1.98
N ALA A 42 8.07 0.92 -0.79
CA ALA A 42 9.23 0.09 -0.50
C ALA A 42 8.86 -0.99 0.50
N PHE A 43 9.59 -2.10 0.50
CA PHE A 43 9.47 -3.11 1.54
C PHE A 43 10.22 -2.67 2.79
N ASP A 44 9.62 -2.89 3.96
CA ASP A 44 10.34 -2.79 5.23
C ASP A 44 11.51 -3.78 5.19
N THR A 45 12.67 -3.30 5.64
CA THR A 45 13.92 -4.07 5.67
C THR A 45 14.01 -4.97 6.91
N LYS A 46 13.05 -4.85 7.83
CA LYS A 46 12.94 -5.75 8.98
C LYS A 46 12.63 -7.17 8.53
N LEU A 47 13.31 -8.12 9.15
CA LEU A 47 13.10 -9.54 8.92
C LEU A 47 11.64 -9.89 9.19
N THR A 48 10.94 -10.37 8.18
CA THR A 48 9.56 -10.84 8.32
C THR A 48 9.55 -12.18 9.05
N LYS A 49 8.78 -12.26 10.13
CA LYS A 49 8.55 -13.53 10.81
C LYS A 49 7.92 -14.53 9.84
N PRO A 50 8.30 -15.82 9.87
CA PRO A 50 7.65 -16.84 9.07
C PRO A 50 6.14 -16.83 9.35
N ASN A 51 5.34 -16.58 8.31
CA ASN A 51 3.88 -16.61 8.42
C ASN A 51 3.38 -18.08 8.35
N PRO A 52 2.43 -18.50 9.22
CA PRO A 52 1.80 -19.82 9.13
C PRO A 52 1.17 -20.14 7.76
N ALA A 53 0.87 -19.12 6.95
CA ALA A 53 0.43 -19.28 5.57
C ALA A 53 1.50 -19.87 4.64
N GLY A 54 2.77 -19.98 5.05
CA GLY A 54 3.83 -20.55 4.21
C GLY A 54 4.37 -19.60 3.14
N VAL A 55 3.90 -18.35 3.09
CA VAL A 55 4.44 -17.25 2.28
C VAL A 55 4.40 -15.97 3.10
N THR A 56 5.34 -15.06 2.87
CA THR A 56 5.35 -13.77 3.57
C THR A 56 5.83 -12.65 2.65
N ILE A 57 4.93 -11.72 2.36
CA ILE A 57 5.25 -10.44 1.74
C ILE A 57 5.73 -9.50 2.86
N PRO A 58 6.92 -8.89 2.74
CA PRO A 58 7.36 -7.84 3.64
C PRO A 58 6.36 -6.69 3.72
N THR A 59 6.30 -6.05 4.88
CA THR A 59 5.43 -4.89 5.08
C THR A 59 5.72 -3.83 4.02
N VAL A 60 4.68 -3.33 3.37
CA VAL A 60 4.82 -2.27 2.37
C VAL A 60 4.75 -0.93 3.08
N THR A 61 5.79 -0.14 2.92
CA THR A 61 5.87 1.26 3.33
C THR A 61 5.57 2.16 2.15
N TYR A 62 5.06 3.37 2.41
CA TYR A 62 4.74 4.34 1.39
C TYR A 62 5.18 5.75 1.77
N VAL A 63 5.52 6.54 0.74
CA VAL A 63 5.80 7.97 0.81
C VAL A 63 5.05 8.66 -0.32
N ALA A 64 4.18 9.60 0.01
CA ALA A 64 3.40 10.37 -0.94
C ALA A 64 4.24 11.48 -1.59
N ASN A 65 3.93 11.79 -2.84
CA ASN A 65 4.37 13.01 -3.50
C ASN A 65 3.37 14.14 -3.16
N PRO A 66 3.78 15.19 -2.42
CA PRO A 66 2.89 16.20 -1.86
C PRO A 66 2.34 17.22 -2.88
N LYS A 67 2.49 16.97 -4.18
CA LYS A 67 1.99 17.86 -5.23
C LYS A 67 0.46 17.86 -5.35
N GLU A 68 -0.20 16.87 -4.76
CA GLU A 68 -1.65 16.68 -4.79
C GLU A 68 -2.17 16.35 -3.39
N GLU A 69 -3.49 16.31 -3.23
CA GLU A 69 -4.13 15.83 -2.01
C GLU A 69 -3.72 14.38 -1.72
N PHE A 70 -3.58 14.04 -0.44
CA PHE A 70 -3.30 12.66 -0.06
C PHE A 70 -4.53 11.78 -0.27
N GLU A 71 -4.33 10.58 -0.81
CA GLU A 71 -5.36 9.54 -0.75
C GLU A 71 -5.56 9.16 0.71
N THR A 72 -6.82 8.98 1.12
CA THR A 72 -7.16 8.50 2.47
C THR A 72 -7.31 6.99 2.51
N ARG A 73 -7.49 6.36 1.34
CA ARG A 73 -7.64 4.91 1.18
C ARG A 73 -7.01 4.45 -0.13
N ALA A 74 -6.30 3.33 -0.09
CA ALA A 74 -5.72 2.68 -1.26
C ALA A 74 -6.03 1.18 -1.25
N THR A 75 -5.80 0.51 -2.37
CA THR A 75 -5.77 -0.96 -2.43
C THR A 75 -4.38 -1.43 -2.84
N LEU A 76 -4.00 -2.61 -2.36
CA LEU A 76 -2.79 -3.30 -2.77
C LEU A 76 -3.11 -4.21 -3.96
N VAL A 77 -2.37 -4.03 -5.04
CA VAL A 77 -2.43 -4.92 -6.21
C VAL A 77 -1.16 -5.76 -6.23
N ILE A 78 -1.33 -7.07 -6.34
CA ILE A 78 -0.24 -8.04 -6.41
C ILE A 78 -0.37 -8.77 -7.74
N ARG A 79 0.64 -8.67 -8.60
CA ARG A 79 0.77 -9.44 -9.85
C ARG A 79 1.76 -10.59 -9.66
N PHE A 80 1.45 -11.74 -10.23
CA PHE A 80 2.26 -12.96 -10.18
C PHE A 80 2.95 -13.19 -11.51
N ASP A 81 4.22 -13.57 -11.46
CA ASP A 81 4.85 -14.17 -12.62
C ASP A 81 4.42 -15.63 -12.75
N THR A 82 3.58 -15.92 -13.74
CA THR A 82 3.07 -17.26 -14.03
C THR A 82 3.85 -17.94 -15.15
N SER A 83 4.98 -17.38 -15.61
CA SER A 83 5.75 -17.92 -16.74
C SER A 83 6.32 -19.31 -16.48
N GLY A 84 6.53 -19.68 -15.21
CA GLY A 84 7.03 -21.00 -14.79
C GLY A 84 5.94 -22.04 -14.47
N VAL A 85 4.67 -21.76 -14.72
CA VAL A 85 3.54 -22.68 -14.43
C VAL A 85 3.05 -23.32 -15.73
N GLU A 86 2.80 -24.64 -15.71
CA GLU A 86 2.14 -25.34 -16.83
C GLU A 86 0.80 -24.65 -17.16
N LYS A 87 0.66 -24.16 -18.40
CA LYS A 87 -0.43 -23.28 -18.85
C LYS A 87 -1.68 -24.04 -19.26
N ASP A 88 -1.89 -25.24 -18.72
CA ASP A 88 -3.01 -26.11 -19.08
C ASP A 88 -4.38 -25.53 -18.67
N ARG A 89 -4.38 -24.41 -17.93
CA ARG A 89 -5.56 -23.63 -17.55
C ARG A 89 -5.25 -22.12 -17.56
N PRO A 90 -6.26 -21.25 -17.75
CA PRO A 90 -6.14 -19.83 -17.46
C PRO A 90 -5.70 -19.62 -16.01
N VAL A 91 -4.48 -19.12 -15.82
CA VAL A 91 -3.96 -18.76 -14.50
C VAL A 91 -4.27 -17.29 -14.28
N ALA A 92 -5.11 -16.99 -13.29
CA ALA A 92 -5.21 -15.60 -12.84
C ALA A 92 -3.83 -15.16 -12.37
N ASN A 93 -3.35 -13.99 -12.77
CA ASN A 93 -1.99 -13.56 -12.43
C ASN A 93 -2.02 -12.30 -11.56
N LYS A 94 -3.13 -12.05 -10.87
CA LYS A 94 -3.35 -10.84 -10.10
C LYS A 94 -4.30 -11.06 -8.93
N MET A 95 -3.99 -10.42 -7.81
CA MET A 95 -4.89 -10.20 -6.69
C MET A 95 -5.06 -8.70 -6.48
N ILE A 96 -6.31 -8.26 -6.30
CA ILE A 96 -6.66 -6.91 -5.88
C ILE A 96 -7.25 -7.05 -4.48
N MET A 97 -6.57 -6.47 -3.50
CA MET A 97 -6.95 -6.57 -2.10
C MET A 97 -8.12 -5.63 -1.78
N ALA A 98 -8.78 -5.84 -0.64
CA ALA A 98 -9.77 -4.88 -0.16
C ALA A 98 -9.12 -3.50 0.09
N PRO A 99 -9.87 -2.39 -0.01
CA PRO A 99 -9.31 -1.08 0.31
C PRO A 99 -8.92 -0.94 1.78
N VAL A 100 -7.76 -0.34 2.04
CA VAL A 100 -7.20 -0.05 3.35
C VAL A 100 -6.96 1.43 3.52
N ASP A 101 -7.12 1.92 4.75
CA ASP A 101 -6.91 3.32 5.08
C ASP A 101 -5.41 3.62 5.09
N ILE A 102 -5.03 4.74 4.47
CA ILE A 102 -3.68 5.28 4.47
C ILE A 102 -3.76 6.75 4.87
N HIS A 103 -2.87 7.20 5.75
CA HIS A 103 -2.97 8.53 6.35
C HIS A 103 -1.65 9.28 6.23
N GLY A 104 -1.76 10.57 5.90
CA GLY A 104 -0.61 11.47 5.81
C GLY A 104 0.30 11.19 4.61
N GLY A 105 1.47 11.82 4.63
CA GLY A 105 2.44 11.76 3.55
C GLY A 105 3.39 10.56 3.61
N GLU A 106 3.39 9.78 4.69
CA GLU A 106 4.22 8.58 4.81
C GLU A 106 3.66 7.60 5.84
N GLY A 107 3.93 6.31 5.65
CA GLY A 107 3.48 5.28 6.57
C GLY A 107 3.80 3.86 6.12
N ALA A 108 3.14 2.90 6.76
CA ALA A 108 3.20 1.48 6.44
C ALA A 108 1.79 0.92 6.33
N LEU A 109 1.59 -0.08 5.47
CA LEU A 109 0.34 -0.82 5.44
C LEU A 109 0.17 -1.59 6.75
N PRO A 110 -1.06 -1.64 7.32
CA PRO A 110 -1.31 -2.31 8.59
C PRO A 110 -0.89 -3.79 8.56
N ALA A 111 -0.42 -4.30 9.71
CA ALA A 111 0.08 -5.66 9.81
C ALA A 111 -1.03 -6.69 9.54
N GLU A 112 -2.23 -6.46 10.07
CA GLU A 112 -3.39 -7.31 9.86
C GLU A 112 -3.82 -7.38 8.38
N TYR A 113 -3.65 -6.27 7.66
CA TYR A 113 -3.93 -6.21 6.23
C TYR A 113 -2.91 -7.03 5.42
N MET A 114 -1.63 -6.92 5.77
CA MET A 114 -0.58 -7.73 5.15
C MET A 114 -0.73 -9.22 5.49
N ASP A 115 -1.22 -9.57 6.68
CA ASP A 115 -1.52 -10.95 7.05
C ASP A 115 -2.66 -11.56 6.22
N ILE A 116 -3.70 -10.77 5.90
CA ILE A 116 -4.74 -11.19 4.98
C ILE A 116 -4.16 -11.40 3.58
N ALA A 117 -3.33 -10.47 3.09
CA ALA A 117 -2.64 -10.61 1.81
C ALA A 117 -1.79 -11.90 1.74
N ASN A 118 -1.06 -12.22 2.81
CA ASN A 118 -0.27 -13.45 2.90
C ASN A 118 -1.15 -14.72 2.86
N LYS A 119 -2.29 -14.71 3.56
CA LYS A 119 -3.24 -15.84 3.56
C LYS A 119 -3.86 -16.04 2.19
N ASP A 120 -4.32 -14.98 1.55
CA ASP A 120 -4.96 -15.07 0.25
C ASP A 120 -3.95 -15.42 -0.85
N LEU A 121 -2.71 -14.92 -0.76
CA LEU A 121 -1.62 -15.34 -1.63
C LEU A 121 -1.33 -16.83 -1.48
N SER A 122 -1.24 -17.34 -0.26
CA SER A 122 -1.01 -18.76 0.00
C SER A 122 -2.09 -19.64 -0.61
N LYS A 123 -3.37 -19.26 -0.43
CA LYS A 123 -4.50 -19.97 -1.06
C LYS A 123 -4.38 -19.94 -2.58
N PHE A 124 -4.05 -18.78 -3.14
CA PHE A 124 -3.88 -18.57 -4.56
C PHE A 124 -2.79 -19.50 -5.14
N LEU A 125 -1.58 -19.41 -4.60
CA LEU A 125 -0.44 -20.22 -5.04
C LEU A 125 -0.67 -21.72 -4.80
N GLY A 126 -1.33 -22.08 -3.69
CA GLY A 126 -1.72 -23.44 -3.36
C GLY A 126 -2.68 -24.04 -4.37
N ALA A 127 -3.66 -23.27 -4.86
CA ALA A 127 -4.63 -23.71 -5.86
C ALA A 127 -3.98 -24.08 -7.21
N TYR A 128 -2.85 -23.46 -7.53
CA TYR A 128 -2.04 -23.76 -8.73
C TYR A 128 -0.88 -24.72 -8.45
N CYS A 129 -0.83 -25.34 -7.26
CA CYS A 129 0.25 -26.24 -6.84
C CYS A 129 1.67 -25.63 -6.97
N MET A 130 1.81 -24.30 -6.90
CA MET A 130 3.12 -23.65 -6.98
C MET A 130 4.00 -24.03 -5.78
N LYS A 131 5.32 -24.01 -5.96
CA LYS A 131 6.31 -24.35 -4.92
C LYS A 131 7.57 -23.51 -5.11
N GLY A 132 8.29 -23.25 -4.03
CA GLY A 132 9.60 -22.59 -4.08
C GLY A 132 9.46 -21.08 -4.25
N LYS A 133 10.32 -20.49 -5.08
CA LYS A 133 10.41 -19.04 -5.25
C LYS A 133 9.37 -18.53 -6.25
N VAL A 134 8.61 -17.52 -5.83
CA VAL A 134 7.57 -16.88 -6.64
C VAL A 134 7.91 -15.41 -6.81
N LYS A 135 7.95 -14.95 -8.07
CA LYS A 135 8.16 -13.55 -8.40
C LYS A 135 6.83 -12.82 -8.40
N LEU A 136 6.79 -11.70 -7.67
CA LEU A 136 5.64 -10.82 -7.52
C LEU A 136 6.00 -9.42 -7.98
N ASN A 137 5.00 -8.68 -8.42
CA ASN A 137 5.06 -7.22 -8.54
C ASN A 137 3.92 -6.62 -7.72
N VAL A 138 4.23 -5.66 -6.88
CA VAL A 138 3.28 -5.05 -5.95
C VAL A 138 3.12 -3.57 -6.29
N ALA A 139 1.90 -3.03 -6.22
CA ALA A 139 1.66 -1.60 -6.36
C ALA A 139 0.47 -1.16 -5.50
N LEU A 140 0.44 0.13 -5.14
CA LEU A 140 -0.77 0.77 -4.63
C LEU A 140 -1.62 1.27 -5.80
N ALA A 141 -2.93 1.16 -5.67
CA ALA A 141 -3.91 1.72 -6.57
C ALA A 141 -5.05 2.39 -5.79
N ARG A 142 -5.86 3.21 -6.48
CA ARG A 142 -7.01 3.89 -5.89
C ARG A 142 -8.00 2.87 -5.32
N SER A 143 -8.57 3.19 -4.15
CA SER A 143 -9.58 2.36 -3.47
C SER A 143 -10.86 2.13 -4.29
N SER A 144 -11.12 2.95 -5.32
CA SER A 144 -12.24 2.78 -6.26
C SER A 144 -11.97 1.77 -7.38
N LEU A 145 -10.82 1.08 -7.37
CA LEU A 145 -10.52 -0.02 -8.29
C LEU A 145 -11.43 -1.21 -7.99
N SER A 146 -12.07 -1.76 -9.02
CA SER A 146 -12.88 -2.99 -8.86
C SER A 146 -11.98 -4.18 -8.55
N ASN A 147 -12.46 -5.13 -7.72
CA ASN A 147 -11.76 -6.38 -7.46
C ASN A 147 -11.62 -7.27 -8.72
N SER A 148 -12.41 -7.01 -9.76
CA SER A 148 -12.35 -7.69 -11.06
C SER A 148 -11.70 -6.84 -12.16
N ALA A 149 -11.03 -5.74 -11.80
CA ALA A 149 -10.43 -4.81 -12.75
C ALA A 149 -9.40 -5.51 -13.65
N ASN A 150 -9.43 -5.20 -14.95
CA ASN A 150 -8.42 -5.68 -15.90
C ASN A 150 -7.11 -4.89 -15.74
N ASP A 151 -6.09 -5.25 -16.52
CA ASP A 151 -4.77 -4.61 -16.37
C ASP A 151 -4.74 -3.15 -16.79
N ALA A 152 -5.53 -2.76 -17.80
CA ALA A 152 -5.63 -1.37 -18.22
C ALA A 152 -6.26 -0.49 -17.14
N GLU A 153 -7.33 -0.97 -16.48
CA GLU A 153 -7.95 -0.25 -15.37
C GLU A 153 -7.02 -0.14 -14.17
N VAL A 154 -6.26 -1.20 -13.87
CA VAL A 154 -5.20 -1.16 -12.84
C VAL A 154 -4.19 -0.08 -13.18
N ASP A 155 -3.66 -0.07 -14.41
CA ASP A 155 -2.59 0.85 -14.80
C ASP A 155 -3.07 2.32 -14.75
N VAL A 156 -4.34 2.59 -15.08
CA VAL A 156 -4.97 3.93 -14.97
C VAL A 156 -5.17 4.36 -13.51
N LYS A 157 -5.58 3.45 -12.63
CA LYS A 157 -5.87 3.75 -11.21
C LYS A 157 -4.66 3.54 -10.29
N ARG A 158 -3.51 3.13 -10.83
CA ARG A 158 -2.28 2.88 -10.09
C ARG A 158 -1.71 4.18 -9.53
N LEU A 159 -1.30 4.13 -8.26
CA LEU A 159 -0.78 5.25 -7.49
C LEU A 159 0.74 5.22 -7.32
N SER A 160 1.34 4.03 -7.41
CA SER A 160 2.79 3.83 -7.26
C SER A 160 3.41 3.11 -8.46
N ASP A 161 4.74 3.15 -8.55
CA ASP A 161 5.45 2.23 -9.44
C ASP A 161 5.24 0.77 -9.00
N TRP A 162 5.50 -0.17 -9.93
CA TRP A 162 5.54 -1.59 -9.61
C TRP A 162 6.82 -1.89 -8.83
N LEU A 163 6.66 -2.51 -7.67
CA LEU A 163 7.75 -2.92 -6.81
C LEU A 163 7.92 -4.45 -6.91
N PRO A 164 9.00 -4.94 -7.56
CA PRO A 164 9.24 -6.37 -7.70
C PRO A 164 9.73 -6.98 -6.39
N ILE A 165 9.34 -8.23 -6.13
CA ILE A 165 9.88 -9.04 -5.04
C ILE A 165 9.84 -10.51 -5.40
N GLU A 166 10.79 -11.27 -4.86
CA GLU A 166 10.75 -12.71 -4.86
C GLU A 166 10.46 -13.21 -3.45
N VAL A 167 9.45 -14.07 -3.30
CA VAL A 167 9.07 -14.66 -2.01
C VAL A 167 9.20 -16.17 -2.05
N ASP A 168 9.63 -16.76 -0.95
CA ASP A 168 9.62 -18.21 -0.78
C ASP A 168 8.21 -18.66 -0.38
N PHE A 169 7.66 -19.62 -1.14
CA PHE A 169 6.39 -20.27 -0.86
C PHE A 169 6.59 -21.74 -0.50
N LYS A 170 6.16 -22.08 0.71
CA LYS A 170 6.00 -23.45 1.20
C LYS A 170 4.54 -23.85 1.03
N ASN A 171 4.27 -24.65 0.01
CA ASN A 171 2.93 -25.13 -0.28
C ASN A 171 2.41 -25.99 0.89
N PRO A 172 1.25 -25.64 1.50
CA PRO A 172 0.67 -26.42 2.60
C PRO A 172 0.20 -27.82 2.17
N HIS A 173 0.10 -28.07 0.85
CA HIS A 173 -0.23 -29.36 0.27
C HIS A 173 1.01 -29.95 -0.47
N PRO A 174 1.90 -30.69 0.22
CA PRO A 174 3.14 -31.19 -0.39
C PRO A 174 2.88 -32.15 -1.57
N ASN A 175 1.76 -32.87 -1.54
CA ASN A 175 1.32 -33.80 -2.58
C ASN A 175 0.40 -33.17 -3.63
N CYS A 176 0.28 -31.83 -3.66
CA CYS A 176 -0.47 -31.13 -4.71
C CYS A 176 0.11 -31.52 -6.07
N LYS A 177 -0.73 -32.15 -6.90
CA LYS A 177 -0.42 -32.48 -8.30
C LYS A 177 -1.21 -31.51 -9.18
N PRO A 178 -0.61 -30.89 -10.20
CA PRO A 178 -1.40 -30.25 -11.24
C PRO A 178 -2.36 -31.30 -11.79
N ALA A 179 -3.63 -30.93 -11.98
CA ALA A 179 -4.65 -31.87 -12.45
C ALA A 179 -4.20 -32.42 -13.80
N LYS A 180 -3.87 -33.72 -13.84
CA LYS A 180 -3.61 -34.43 -15.10
C LYS A 180 -4.91 -34.50 -15.88
N GLN A 181 -4.95 -33.98 -17.10
CA GLN A 181 -6.02 -34.35 -18.03
C GLN A 181 -5.74 -35.76 -18.54
N GLY A 182 -6.76 -36.61 -18.47
CA GLY A 182 -6.88 -37.82 -19.26
C GLY A 182 -7.67 -37.55 -20.53
#